data_AF-A0A1U7CMF1-F1
#
_entry.id   AF-A0A1U7CMF1-F1
#
_cell.length_a   1.000
_cell.length_b   1.000
_cell.length_c   1.000
_cell.angle_alpha   90.00
_cell.angle_beta   90.00
_cell.angle_gamma   90.00
#
_symmetry.space_group_name_H-M   'P 1'
#
loop_
_entity.id
_entity.type
_entity.pdbx_description
1 polymer ?
#
loop_
_entity_poly.entity_id
_entity_poly.type
_entity_poly.pdbx_seq_one_letter_code
_entity_poly.pdbx_strand_id
1 'polypeptide(L)'
;MLTTRRARLFSAILTAWVWEMGGDASAFAEVGPVAAVVESTLATDSDKIRQFAFDGDDGTYFTSKAAPGAEDSFTLVFDEPVVVKAIAVQTGKPDGADALASGTLETSEDGTTFHDAATFQKGAAKAEPGRRLKAIRIRPGKGDAHPLVIREIVVDSNPKVRTFAYPVEIVVDVTDAPEMKAWADNAARTCERWYGRINDQLKSDGYKPIHLIRMDLKNGIDVPAMAGGGRITGSVKWFKDHPDDVGAMIHETVHIVQRYHSRNNPGWLVEGVADYIRFFQYEPANIGRLNPKTARYDGNYRVSARFLAYVSEKYDKDLVLKLNRAMREGSYSEDLFNQFTGKTVQELDEEWRASLQK
;
A
#
# COMPACT_ATOMS: atom_id res chain seq x y z
N MET A 1 30.08 -37.69 -60.14
CA MET A 1 30.88 -36.98 -59.12
C MET A 1 29.99 -36.81 -57.89
N LEU A 2 30.16 -37.69 -56.90
CA LEU A 2 30.70 -37.40 -55.55
C LEU A 2 29.84 -36.41 -54.75
N THR A 3 29.39 -36.62 -53.51
CA THR A 3 29.32 -37.73 -52.53
C THR A 3 28.82 -37.02 -51.27
N THR A 4 27.92 -37.60 -50.48
CA THR A 4 27.79 -37.18 -49.08
C THR A 4 27.69 -38.40 -48.18
N ARG A 5 28.79 -38.66 -47.47
CA ARG A 5 28.92 -39.63 -46.40
C ARG A 5 29.02 -38.88 -45.07
N ARG A 6 28.30 -39.42 -44.09
CA ARG A 6 28.61 -39.55 -42.66
C ARG A 6 28.66 -38.29 -41.77
N ALA A 7 27.69 -38.28 -40.87
CA ALA A 7 27.79 -37.74 -39.52
C ALA A 7 28.89 -38.43 -38.69
N ARG A 8 29.54 -37.66 -37.82
CA ARG A 8 30.15 -38.11 -36.56
C ARG A 8 30.19 -36.94 -35.56
N LEU A 9 29.67 -37.20 -34.37
CA LEU A 9 29.87 -36.42 -33.14
C LEU A 9 31.36 -36.28 -32.81
N PHE A 10 31.76 -35.15 -32.25
CA PHE A 10 32.76 -35.07 -31.18
C PHE A 10 32.48 -33.86 -30.26
N SER A 11 32.58 -34.12 -28.96
CA SER A 11 32.50 -33.18 -27.84
C SER A 11 33.86 -32.51 -27.61
N ALA A 12 33.88 -31.21 -27.25
CA ALA A 12 35.00 -30.60 -26.52
C ALA A 12 34.57 -29.28 -25.84
N ILE A 13 35.16 -29.06 -24.67
CA ILE A 13 34.88 -28.07 -23.62
C ILE A 13 35.81 -26.84 -23.75
N LEU A 14 35.36 -25.68 -23.21
CA LEU A 14 36.07 -24.39 -22.97
C LEU A 14 36.43 -23.61 -24.26
N THR A 15 36.24 -22.29 -24.40
CA THR A 15 36.58 -21.17 -23.51
C THR A 15 35.81 -19.91 -23.92
N ALA A 16 35.61 -18.99 -22.96
CA ALA A 16 35.05 -17.66 -23.13
C ALA A 16 35.68 -16.84 -24.27
N TRP A 17 34.82 -16.18 -25.06
CA TRP A 17 35.17 -15.02 -25.87
C TRP A 17 34.04 -13.99 -25.77
N VAL A 18 34.40 -12.84 -25.20
CA VAL A 18 33.62 -11.60 -25.23
C VAL A 18 33.60 -11.10 -26.66
N TRP A 19 32.40 -10.81 -27.18
CA TRP A 19 32.24 -9.87 -28.29
C TRP A 19 30.92 -9.11 -28.15
N GLU A 20 31.07 -7.80 -27.97
CA GLU A 20 30.05 -6.79 -28.25
C GLU A 20 29.63 -6.88 -29.72
N MET A 21 28.33 -7.08 -29.96
CA MET A 21 27.65 -6.45 -31.09
C MET A 21 26.23 -6.09 -30.67
N GLY A 22 25.91 -4.82 -30.87
CA GLY A 22 24.63 -4.23 -30.56
C GLY A 22 23.47 -4.96 -31.23
N GLY A 23 22.49 -5.27 -30.39
CA GLY A 23 21.10 -5.45 -30.76
C GLY A 23 20.34 -4.83 -29.60
N ASP A 24 19.80 -3.64 -29.82
CA ASP A 24 18.91 -2.96 -28.90
C ASP A 24 17.63 -3.79 -28.78
N ALA A 25 17.70 -4.80 -27.93
CA ALA A 25 16.57 -5.49 -27.36
C ALA A 25 16.47 -5.00 -25.91
N SER A 26 16.33 -3.68 -25.74
CA SER A 26 15.49 -3.17 -24.67
C SER A 26 14.09 -3.72 -24.94
N ALA A 27 13.86 -4.96 -24.48
CA ALA A 27 12.52 -5.43 -24.20
C ALA A 27 11.87 -4.28 -23.43
N PHE A 28 10.84 -3.65 -24.01
CA PHE A 28 9.99 -2.74 -23.29
C PHE A 28 9.51 -3.53 -22.07
N ALA A 29 10.17 -3.34 -20.92
CA ALA A 29 9.64 -3.77 -19.66
C ALA A 29 8.25 -3.14 -19.64
N GLU A 30 7.20 -3.97 -19.63
CA GLU A 30 5.85 -3.45 -19.47
C GLU A 30 5.90 -2.53 -18.25
N VAL A 31 5.73 -1.23 -18.50
CA VAL A 31 5.76 -0.25 -17.42
C VAL A 31 4.60 -0.62 -16.52
N GLY A 32 4.92 -1.12 -15.33
CA GLY A 32 3.93 -1.60 -14.37
C GLY A 32 2.89 -0.52 -14.08
N PRO A 33 1.70 -0.90 -13.61
CA PRO A 33 0.62 0.06 -13.42
C PRO A 33 1.01 1.13 -12.40
N VAL A 34 0.71 2.38 -12.74
CA VAL A 34 1.01 3.58 -11.95
C VAL A 34 0.03 3.68 -10.79
N ALA A 35 0.53 3.96 -9.59
CA ALA A 35 -0.32 4.16 -8.41
C ALA A 35 -0.94 5.57 -8.40
N ALA A 36 -1.96 5.77 -7.58
CA ALA A 36 -2.62 7.05 -7.43
C ALA A 36 -2.94 7.34 -5.95
N VAL A 37 -3.20 8.61 -5.66
CA VAL A 37 -3.73 9.10 -4.38
C VAL A 37 -5.01 9.87 -4.63
N VAL A 38 -5.87 9.88 -3.63
CA VAL A 38 -7.07 10.71 -3.63
C VAL A 38 -6.93 11.83 -2.60
N GLU A 39 -7.14 13.05 -3.06
CA GLU A 39 -7.20 14.26 -2.25
C GLU A 39 -8.60 14.85 -2.34
N SER A 40 -9.11 15.36 -1.22
CA SER A 40 -10.41 16.02 -1.17
C SER A 40 -10.33 17.16 -0.16
N THR A 41 -10.91 18.30 -0.52
CA THR A 41 -11.12 19.41 0.43
C THR A 41 -12.24 19.09 1.41
N LEU A 42 -13.10 18.13 1.06
CA LEU A 42 -14.23 17.68 1.85
C LEU A 42 -13.85 16.51 2.74
N ALA A 43 -14.25 16.60 4.02
CA ALA A 43 -14.18 15.47 4.94
C ALA A 43 -15.15 14.36 4.52
N THR A 44 -14.72 13.12 4.66
CA THR A 44 -15.53 11.92 4.46
C THR A 44 -16.67 11.81 5.47
N ASP A 45 -17.85 11.35 5.04
CA ASP A 45 -18.91 10.92 5.93
C ASP A 45 -18.80 9.43 6.26
N SER A 46 -18.81 9.13 7.56
CA SER A 46 -18.89 7.77 8.07
C SER A 46 -17.83 6.86 7.44
N ASP A 47 -18.23 5.73 6.86
CA ASP A 47 -17.37 4.68 6.30
C ASP A 47 -17.24 4.74 4.76
N LYS A 48 -17.77 5.80 4.12
CA LYS A 48 -17.82 5.94 2.65
C LYS A 48 -16.65 6.75 2.13
N ILE A 49 -15.48 6.12 2.24
CA ILE A 49 -14.15 6.73 2.12
C ILE A 49 -13.77 7.20 0.72
N ARG A 50 -12.80 8.12 0.65
CA ARG A 50 -12.29 8.71 -0.60
C ARG A 50 -11.87 7.68 -1.65
N GLN A 51 -11.19 6.60 -1.24
CA GLN A 51 -10.64 5.62 -2.18
C GLN A 51 -11.71 4.74 -2.87
N PHE A 52 -12.95 4.71 -2.35
CA PHE A 52 -14.05 4.00 -3.02
C PHE A 52 -14.45 4.63 -4.36
N ALA A 53 -14.13 5.91 -4.60
CA ALA A 53 -14.37 6.51 -5.90
C ALA A 53 -13.45 5.97 -7.02
N PHE A 54 -12.50 5.08 -6.72
CA PHE A 54 -11.53 4.54 -7.66
C PHE A 54 -11.08 3.11 -7.28
N ASP A 55 -11.99 2.28 -6.78
CA ASP A 55 -11.72 0.89 -6.40
C ASP A 55 -12.16 -0.11 -7.49
N GLY A 56 -13.01 0.32 -8.44
CA GLY A 56 -13.55 -0.52 -9.51
C GLY A 56 -14.82 -1.27 -9.13
N ASP A 57 -15.52 -0.87 -8.07
CA ASP A 57 -16.77 -1.44 -7.58
C ASP A 57 -17.92 -0.41 -7.60
N ASP A 58 -18.83 -0.52 -8.58
CA ASP A 58 -20.01 0.35 -8.68
C ASP A 58 -20.99 0.24 -7.48
N GLY A 59 -20.77 -0.71 -6.57
CA GLY A 59 -21.51 -0.86 -5.31
C GLY A 59 -20.96 -0.02 -4.15
N THR A 60 -19.72 0.45 -4.23
CA THR A 60 -19.12 1.37 -3.25
C THR A 60 -19.21 2.82 -3.76
N TYR A 61 -18.91 3.78 -2.89
CA TYR A 61 -18.88 5.19 -3.25
C TYR A 61 -18.20 6.01 -2.13
N PHE A 62 -17.60 7.13 -2.52
CA PHE A 62 -17.26 8.20 -1.59
C PHE A 62 -18.49 9.06 -1.29
N THR A 63 -18.67 9.48 -0.03
CA THR A 63 -19.56 10.62 0.29
C THR A 63 -18.87 11.61 1.22
N SER A 64 -19.04 12.89 0.94
CA SER A 64 -18.60 13.94 1.87
C SER A 64 -19.54 14.07 3.07
N LYS A 65 -19.05 14.66 4.16
CA LYS A 65 -19.81 14.97 5.38
C LYS A 65 -20.77 16.14 5.21
N ALA A 66 -20.42 17.08 4.32
CA ALA A 66 -21.19 18.28 4.05
C ALA A 66 -21.35 18.47 2.54
N ALA A 67 -22.35 19.26 2.14
CA ALA A 67 -22.49 19.71 0.77
C ALA A 67 -21.26 20.51 0.32
N PRO A 68 -20.81 20.37 -0.94
CA PRO A 68 -19.65 21.09 -1.45
C PRO A 68 -19.91 22.59 -1.56
N GLY A 69 -18.94 23.39 -1.14
CA GLY A 69 -18.82 24.80 -1.46
C GLY A 69 -18.23 25.04 -2.86
N ALA A 70 -18.16 26.31 -3.27
CA ALA A 70 -17.71 26.68 -4.62
C ALA A 70 -16.23 26.35 -4.92
N GLU A 71 -15.40 26.28 -3.88
CA GLU A 71 -13.97 26.00 -3.98
C GLU A 71 -13.63 24.53 -3.65
N ASP A 72 -14.64 23.73 -3.29
CA ASP A 72 -14.41 22.34 -2.93
C ASP A 72 -14.10 21.49 -4.16
N SER A 73 -13.27 20.47 -3.95
CA SER A 73 -12.88 19.57 -5.02
C SER A 73 -12.47 18.19 -4.51
N PHE A 74 -12.51 17.25 -5.43
CA PHE A 74 -12.03 15.88 -5.26
C PHE A 74 -11.05 15.58 -6.39
N THR A 75 -9.82 15.18 -6.06
CA THR A 75 -8.73 15.04 -7.02
C THR A 75 -8.13 13.64 -6.93
N LEU A 76 -8.00 12.98 -8.07
CA LEU A 76 -7.21 11.77 -8.24
C LEU A 76 -5.86 12.17 -8.85
N VAL A 77 -4.77 11.97 -8.10
CA VAL A 77 -3.41 12.32 -8.49
C VAL A 77 -2.62 11.06 -8.77
N PHE A 78 -1.99 10.97 -9.94
CA PHE A 78 -1.17 9.83 -10.33
C PHE A 78 0.27 10.00 -9.82
N ASP A 79 0.89 8.92 -9.36
CA ASP A 79 2.28 8.96 -8.89
C ASP A 79 3.25 9.33 -10.01
N GLU A 80 2.92 9.01 -11.25
CA GLU A 80 3.64 9.44 -12.46
C GLU A 80 2.65 9.88 -13.54
N PRO A 81 2.98 10.86 -14.39
CA PRO A 81 2.10 11.23 -15.50
C PRO A 81 1.91 10.08 -16.50
N VAL A 82 0.66 9.78 -16.86
CA VAL A 82 0.28 8.71 -17.81
C VAL A 82 -0.46 9.26 -19.01
N VAL A 83 -0.41 8.58 -20.16
CA VAL A 83 -1.25 8.95 -21.32
C VAL A 83 -2.67 8.51 -21.04
N VAL A 84 -3.59 9.45 -20.84
CA VAL A 84 -5.01 9.18 -20.59
C VAL A 84 -5.79 9.29 -21.89
N LYS A 85 -6.38 8.18 -22.32
CA LYS A 85 -7.21 8.09 -23.52
C LYS A 85 -8.63 8.53 -23.22
N ALA A 86 -9.21 8.02 -22.13
CA ALA A 86 -10.57 8.32 -21.73
C ALA A 86 -10.71 8.39 -20.21
N ILE A 87 -11.63 9.24 -19.76
CA ILE A 87 -12.06 9.40 -18.38
C ILE A 87 -13.58 9.30 -18.36
N ALA A 88 -14.12 8.53 -17.43
CA ALA A 88 -15.54 8.58 -17.10
C ALA A 88 -15.69 8.73 -15.59
N VAL A 89 -16.54 9.66 -15.15
CA VAL A 89 -16.88 9.84 -13.74
C VAL A 89 -18.38 9.69 -13.59
N GLN A 90 -18.78 8.89 -12.60
CA GLN A 90 -20.15 8.76 -12.17
C GLN A 90 -20.29 9.23 -10.72
N THR A 91 -21.24 10.14 -10.50
CA THR A 91 -21.63 10.65 -9.18
C THR A 91 -23.02 10.16 -8.80
N GLY A 92 -23.34 10.29 -7.52
CA GLY A 92 -24.54 9.75 -6.90
C GLY A 92 -24.37 8.32 -6.38
N LYS A 93 -25.30 7.91 -5.52
CA LYS A 93 -25.35 6.58 -4.90
C LYS A 93 -25.69 5.50 -5.95
N PRO A 94 -25.54 4.21 -5.62
CA PRO A 94 -25.91 3.12 -6.53
C PRO A 94 -27.38 3.14 -7.00
N ASP A 95 -28.29 3.71 -6.20
CA ASP A 95 -29.70 3.92 -6.54
C ASP A 95 -29.97 5.19 -7.37
N GLY A 96 -28.93 5.99 -7.65
CA GLY A 96 -28.99 7.24 -8.40
C GLY A 96 -29.28 8.49 -7.57
N ALA A 97 -29.50 8.37 -6.25
CA ALA A 97 -29.69 9.52 -5.37
C ALA A 97 -28.40 10.35 -5.23
N ASP A 98 -28.54 11.65 -4.94
CA ASP A 98 -27.43 12.59 -4.68
C ASP A 98 -26.39 12.69 -5.82
N ALA A 99 -26.81 12.43 -7.06
CA ALA A 99 -26.02 12.68 -8.26
C ALA A 99 -25.82 14.19 -8.46
N LEU A 100 -24.60 14.61 -8.81
CA LEU A 100 -24.31 16.03 -9.06
C LEU A 100 -25.21 16.58 -10.17
N ALA A 101 -25.92 17.66 -9.88
CA ALA A 101 -26.73 18.36 -10.87
C ALA A 101 -25.85 19.14 -11.86
N SER A 102 -24.72 19.67 -11.38
CA SER A 102 -23.75 20.42 -12.17
C SER A 102 -22.34 20.31 -11.60
N GLY A 103 -21.34 20.67 -12.40
CA GLY A 103 -19.94 20.65 -12.03
C GLY A 103 -19.04 20.46 -13.24
N THR A 104 -17.74 20.46 -12.99
CA THR A 104 -16.73 20.32 -14.04
C THR A 104 -15.78 19.18 -13.71
N LEU A 105 -15.52 18.35 -14.71
CA LEU A 105 -14.38 17.45 -14.74
C LEU A 105 -13.20 18.21 -15.34
N GLU A 106 -12.13 18.34 -14.57
CA GLU A 106 -10.90 19.02 -14.95
C GLU A 106 -9.74 18.03 -15.05
N THR A 107 -8.74 18.36 -15.86
CA THR A 107 -7.52 17.56 -16.05
C THR A 107 -6.29 18.43 -15.86
N SER A 108 -5.17 17.82 -15.46
CA SER A 108 -3.91 18.50 -15.24
C SER A 108 -2.72 17.67 -15.72
N GLU A 109 -1.79 18.32 -16.42
CA GLU A 109 -0.54 17.70 -16.92
C GLU A 109 0.57 17.72 -15.86
N ASP A 110 0.55 18.69 -14.94
CA ASP A 110 1.56 18.94 -13.91
C ASP A 110 1.09 18.59 -12.48
N GLY A 111 -0.22 18.36 -12.30
CA GLY A 111 -0.86 18.10 -11.01
C GLY A 111 -1.24 19.37 -10.23
N THR A 112 -0.99 20.57 -10.77
CA THR A 112 -1.21 21.85 -10.07
C THR A 112 -2.05 22.82 -10.88
N THR A 113 -1.86 22.86 -12.20
CA THR A 113 -2.62 23.67 -13.15
C THR A 113 -3.71 22.80 -13.79
N PHE A 114 -4.97 23.19 -13.62
CA PHE A 114 -6.11 22.41 -14.06
C PHE A 114 -6.89 23.13 -15.16
N HIS A 115 -7.39 22.35 -16.11
CA HIS A 115 -8.19 22.81 -17.23
C HIS A 115 -9.47 21.99 -17.35
N ASP A 116 -10.58 22.66 -17.64
CA ASP A 116 -11.86 22.03 -17.94
C ASP A 116 -11.73 21.00 -19.06
N ALA A 117 -12.29 19.82 -18.84
CA ALA A 117 -12.31 18.71 -19.80
C ALA A 117 -13.74 18.30 -20.17
N ALA A 118 -14.68 18.32 -19.22
CA ALA A 118 -16.10 18.08 -19.47
C ALA A 118 -16.98 18.69 -18.37
N THR A 119 -18.27 18.87 -18.65
CA THR A 119 -19.26 19.25 -17.64
C THR A 119 -20.08 18.04 -17.20
N PHE A 120 -20.49 18.03 -15.95
CA PHE A 120 -21.38 16.99 -15.43
C PHE A 120 -22.81 17.18 -15.94
N GLN A 121 -23.41 16.10 -16.42
CA GLN A 121 -24.81 16.03 -16.83
C GLN A 121 -25.45 14.79 -16.20
N LYS A 122 -26.51 14.98 -15.40
CA LYS A 122 -27.21 13.89 -14.70
C LYS A 122 -26.23 12.98 -13.92
N GLY A 123 -25.31 13.60 -13.19
CA GLY A 123 -24.30 12.90 -12.41
C GLY A 123 -23.12 12.30 -13.18
N ALA A 124 -23.07 12.39 -14.52
CA ALA A 124 -22.01 11.79 -15.31
C ALA A 124 -21.18 12.84 -16.05
N ALA A 125 -19.86 12.61 -16.15
CA ALA A 125 -18.96 13.37 -17.01
C ALA A 125 -18.00 12.40 -17.74
N LYS A 126 -17.70 12.71 -19.00
CA LYS A 126 -16.75 11.92 -19.81
C LYS A 126 -15.84 12.85 -20.60
N ALA A 127 -14.56 12.50 -20.69
CA ALA A 127 -13.58 13.23 -21.48
C ALA A 127 -12.63 12.25 -22.18
N GLU A 128 -12.08 12.64 -23.34
CA GLU A 128 -11.08 11.87 -24.08
C GLU A 128 -9.82 12.72 -24.31
N PRO A 129 -8.98 12.94 -23.28
CA PRO A 129 -7.91 13.91 -23.35
C PRO A 129 -6.83 13.58 -24.39
N GLY A 130 -6.58 12.28 -24.63
CA GLY A 130 -5.57 11.81 -25.59
C GLY A 130 -4.14 12.27 -25.29
N ARG A 131 -3.84 12.65 -24.05
CA ARG A 131 -2.58 13.30 -23.66
C ARG A 131 -2.08 12.82 -22.30
N ARG A 132 -0.84 13.21 -21.97
CA ARG A 132 -0.20 12.86 -20.70
C ARG A 132 -0.78 13.71 -19.58
N LEU A 133 -1.36 13.08 -18.56
CA LEU A 133 -1.95 13.74 -17.39
C LEU A 133 -1.30 13.24 -16.11
N LYS A 134 -1.20 14.12 -15.12
CA LYS A 134 -0.76 13.86 -13.76
C LYS A 134 -1.94 13.79 -12.78
N ALA A 135 -3.06 14.47 -13.07
CA ALA A 135 -4.23 14.45 -12.22
C ALA A 135 -5.55 14.67 -12.96
N ILE A 136 -6.63 14.22 -12.33
CA ILE A 136 -8.02 14.48 -12.70
C ILE A 136 -8.71 15.09 -11.48
N ARG A 137 -9.52 16.12 -11.66
CA ARG A 137 -10.25 16.79 -10.58
C ARG A 137 -11.73 16.94 -10.90
N ILE A 138 -12.56 16.66 -9.90
CA ILE A 138 -13.99 16.89 -9.91
C ILE A 138 -14.23 18.16 -9.10
N ARG A 139 -14.76 19.19 -9.75
CA ARG A 139 -15.22 20.42 -9.10
C ARG A 139 -16.75 20.45 -9.12
N PRO A 140 -17.43 20.24 -7.98
CA PRO A 140 -18.88 20.35 -7.90
C PRO A 140 -19.35 21.75 -8.29
N GLY A 141 -20.52 21.83 -8.93
CA GLY A 141 -21.13 23.11 -9.27
C GLY A 141 -21.80 23.78 -8.07
N LYS A 142 -22.21 25.04 -8.24
CA LYS A 142 -23.01 25.74 -7.23
C LYS A 142 -24.44 25.18 -7.24
N GLY A 143 -24.95 24.77 -6.07
CA GLY A 143 -26.38 24.53 -5.88
C GLY A 143 -26.78 23.11 -5.46
N ASP A 144 -25.84 22.18 -5.32
CA ASP A 144 -26.14 20.88 -4.73
C ASP A 144 -26.26 21.04 -3.20
N ALA A 145 -27.47 20.83 -2.67
CA ALA A 145 -27.76 20.93 -1.24
C ALA A 145 -27.45 19.63 -0.47
N HIS A 146 -27.00 18.59 -1.19
CA HIS A 146 -26.62 17.30 -0.64
C HIS A 146 -25.10 17.13 -0.63
N PRO A 147 -24.57 16.18 0.16
CA PRO A 147 -23.16 15.78 0.07
C PRO A 147 -22.69 15.44 -1.35
N LEU A 148 -21.41 15.68 -1.62
CA LEU A 148 -20.76 15.17 -2.82
C LEU A 148 -20.66 13.65 -2.71
N VAL A 149 -21.31 12.95 -3.64
CA VAL A 149 -21.21 11.50 -3.78
C VAL A 149 -20.51 11.16 -5.08
N ILE A 150 -19.37 10.47 -5.03
CA ILE A 150 -18.68 9.97 -6.21
C ILE A 150 -18.71 8.46 -6.16
N ARG A 151 -19.39 7.85 -7.14
CA ARG A 151 -19.54 6.40 -7.23
C ARG A 151 -18.26 5.78 -7.75
N GLU A 152 -17.84 6.20 -8.93
CA GLU A 152 -16.72 5.57 -9.61
C GLU A 152 -16.04 6.54 -10.58
N ILE A 153 -14.72 6.39 -10.71
CA ILE A 153 -13.88 7.07 -11.67
C ILE A 153 -13.22 5.97 -12.52
N VAL A 154 -13.43 6.00 -13.82
CA VAL A 154 -12.77 5.08 -14.76
C VAL A 154 -11.76 5.86 -15.57
N VAL A 155 -10.51 5.40 -15.54
CA VAL A 155 -9.40 5.98 -16.31
C VAL A 155 -8.84 4.93 -17.26
N ASP A 156 -9.02 5.14 -18.56
CA ASP A 156 -8.31 4.38 -19.60
C ASP A 156 -6.98 5.08 -19.90
N SER A 157 -5.87 4.45 -19.52
CA SER A 157 -4.53 5.03 -19.65
C SER A 157 -3.46 4.02 -20.03
N ASN A 158 -2.35 4.54 -20.56
CA ASN A 158 -1.11 3.80 -20.75
C ASN A 158 0.09 4.60 -20.18
N PRO A 159 0.86 4.05 -19.21
CA PRO A 159 0.56 2.82 -18.46
C PRO A 159 -0.76 2.91 -17.70
N LYS A 160 -1.34 1.76 -17.33
CA LYS A 160 -2.60 1.68 -16.58
C LYS A 160 -2.44 2.33 -15.21
N VAL A 161 -3.40 3.16 -14.78
CA VAL A 161 -3.48 3.58 -13.38
C VAL A 161 -4.16 2.48 -12.56
N ARG A 162 -3.54 2.09 -11.45
CA ARG A 162 -4.01 1.02 -10.57
C ARG A 162 -5.15 1.53 -9.69
N THR A 163 -6.29 0.84 -9.71
CA THR A 163 -7.39 1.05 -8.76
C THR A 163 -7.02 0.55 -7.35
N PHE A 164 -7.73 1.02 -6.34
CA PHE A 164 -7.47 0.65 -4.96
C PHE A 164 -8.04 -0.75 -4.65
N ALA A 165 -7.21 -1.79 -4.70
CA ALA A 165 -7.63 -3.16 -4.36
C ALA A 165 -7.98 -3.34 -2.86
N TYR A 166 -7.40 -2.50 -2.00
CA TYR A 166 -7.68 -2.46 -0.56
C TYR A 166 -7.91 -1.00 -0.16
N PRO A 167 -9.07 -0.43 -0.53
CA PRO A 167 -9.34 0.98 -0.32
C PRO A 167 -9.35 1.29 1.19
N VAL A 168 -8.67 2.37 1.56
CA VAL A 168 -8.53 2.82 2.95
C VAL A 168 -8.52 4.33 3.04
N GLU A 169 -9.05 4.84 4.15
CA GLU A 169 -8.85 6.20 4.59
C GLU A 169 -8.40 6.24 6.04
N ILE A 170 -7.32 6.98 6.28
CA ILE A 170 -6.78 7.28 7.60
C ILE A 170 -7.18 8.71 7.96
N VAL A 171 -8.08 8.83 8.93
CA VAL A 171 -8.56 10.11 9.46
C VAL A 171 -7.66 10.52 10.63
N VAL A 172 -7.07 11.70 10.50
CA VAL A 172 -6.11 12.26 11.46
C VAL A 172 -6.82 13.09 12.52
N ASP A 173 -6.53 12.82 13.80
CA ASP A 173 -6.91 13.65 14.95
C ASP A 173 -5.66 14.13 15.70
N VAL A 174 -5.41 15.42 15.64
CA VAL A 174 -4.29 16.09 16.32
C VAL A 174 -4.77 17.08 17.38
N THR A 175 -5.91 16.82 18.01
CA THR A 175 -6.48 17.73 19.03
C THR A 175 -5.47 18.07 20.14
N ASP A 176 -4.62 17.10 20.53
CA ASP A 176 -3.62 17.27 21.58
C ASP A 176 -2.33 17.96 21.10
N ALA A 177 -2.10 18.05 19.79
CA ALA A 177 -0.93 18.69 19.17
C ALA A 177 -1.26 19.26 17.77
N PRO A 178 -2.10 20.31 17.67
CA PRO A 178 -2.55 20.85 16.38
C PRO A 178 -1.41 21.29 15.46
N GLU A 179 -0.27 21.71 16.03
CA GLU A 179 0.94 22.07 15.30
C GLU A 179 1.56 20.92 14.51
N MET A 180 1.24 19.67 14.88
CA MET A 180 1.75 18.46 14.21
C MET A 180 0.86 18.02 13.03
N LYS A 181 -0.18 18.77 12.66
CA LYS A 181 -1.14 18.39 11.59
C LYS A 181 -0.44 17.99 10.28
N ALA A 182 0.53 18.79 9.82
CA ALA A 182 1.24 18.50 8.57
C ALA A 182 2.02 17.18 8.64
N TRP A 183 2.67 16.91 9.79
CA TRP A 183 3.39 15.66 10.01
C TRP A 183 2.42 14.47 10.06
N ALA A 184 1.31 14.59 10.79
CA ALA A 184 0.34 13.53 10.95
C ALA A 184 -0.38 13.20 9.63
N ASP A 185 -0.70 14.23 8.82
CA ASP A 185 -1.21 14.04 7.46
C ASP A 185 -0.18 13.29 6.61
N ASN A 186 1.10 13.68 6.65
CA ASN A 186 2.14 12.99 5.89
C ASN A 186 2.28 11.51 6.32
N ALA A 187 2.29 11.22 7.61
CA ALA A 187 2.34 9.86 8.13
C ALA A 187 1.11 9.04 7.69
N ALA A 188 -0.09 9.61 7.78
CA ALA A 188 -1.33 8.98 7.34
C ALA A 188 -1.31 8.67 5.83
N ARG A 189 -0.92 9.62 4.98
CA ARG A 189 -0.82 9.40 3.53
C ARG A 189 0.23 8.35 3.18
N THR A 190 1.34 8.32 3.92
CA THR A 190 2.37 7.28 3.77
C THR A 190 1.82 5.90 4.12
N CYS A 191 1.06 5.79 5.21
CA CYS A 191 0.43 4.53 5.61
C CYS A 191 -0.63 4.07 4.60
N GLU A 192 -1.47 4.97 4.06
CA GLU A 192 -2.42 4.62 2.98
C GLU A 192 -1.71 4.10 1.73
N ARG A 193 -0.61 4.74 1.31
CA ARG A 193 0.19 4.29 0.16
C ARG A 193 0.76 2.89 0.36
N TRP A 194 1.10 2.53 1.59
CA TRP A 194 1.61 1.21 1.94
C TRP A 194 0.53 0.17 2.21
N TYR A 195 -0.69 0.59 2.55
CA TYR A 195 -1.76 -0.28 2.99
C TYR A 195 -2.01 -1.44 2.04
N GLY A 196 -2.05 -1.18 0.72
CA GLY A 196 -2.25 -2.23 -0.27
C GLY A 196 -1.11 -3.27 -0.28
N ARG A 197 0.15 -2.84 -0.19
CA ARG A 197 1.31 -3.73 -0.14
C ARG A 197 1.35 -4.56 1.14
N ILE A 198 0.95 -3.97 2.27
CA ILE A 198 0.85 -4.67 3.56
C ILE A 198 -0.22 -5.76 3.47
N ASN A 199 -1.40 -5.43 2.91
CA ASN A 199 -2.47 -6.41 2.71
C ASN A 199 -2.05 -7.55 1.78
N ASP A 200 -1.36 -7.27 0.67
CA ASP A 200 -0.89 -8.32 -0.24
C ASP A 200 0.07 -9.31 0.43
N GLN A 201 0.95 -8.82 1.31
CA GLN A 201 1.91 -9.64 2.04
C GLN A 201 1.28 -10.39 3.22
N LEU A 202 0.13 -9.94 3.72
CA LEU A 202 -0.49 -10.46 4.94
C LEU A 202 -1.93 -10.89 4.74
N LYS A 203 -2.40 -11.17 3.52
CA LYS A 203 -3.79 -11.59 3.26
C LYS A 203 -4.07 -13.01 3.75
N SER A 204 -5.31 -13.22 4.22
CA SER A 204 -5.90 -14.53 4.50
C SER A 204 -7.16 -14.70 3.67
N ASP A 205 -7.60 -15.94 3.51
CA ASP A 205 -8.83 -16.23 2.80
C ASP A 205 -10.03 -15.67 3.59
N GLY A 206 -10.96 -15.00 2.89
CA GLY A 206 -12.13 -14.36 3.51
C GLY A 206 -11.84 -13.12 4.36
N TYR A 207 -10.59 -12.73 4.54
CA TYR A 207 -10.22 -11.51 5.27
C TYR A 207 -10.68 -10.26 4.51
N LYS A 208 -11.36 -9.36 5.22
CA LYS A 208 -11.74 -8.04 4.74
C LYS A 208 -10.97 -6.97 5.53
N PRO A 209 -10.09 -6.20 4.88
CA PRO A 209 -9.36 -5.13 5.53
C PRO A 209 -10.28 -4.03 6.08
N ILE A 210 -9.79 -3.31 7.08
CA ILE A 210 -10.46 -2.13 7.61
C ILE A 210 -10.21 -0.98 6.64
N HIS A 211 -11.28 -0.43 6.06
CA HIS A 211 -11.17 0.69 5.13
C HIS A 211 -11.22 2.06 5.83
N LEU A 212 -11.57 2.14 7.11
CA LEU A 212 -11.54 3.40 7.87
C LEU A 212 -10.71 3.25 9.14
N ILE A 213 -9.58 3.95 9.19
CA ILE A 213 -8.64 3.94 10.31
C ILE A 213 -8.61 5.32 10.94
N ARG A 214 -8.56 5.39 12.27
CA ARG A 214 -8.29 6.64 12.99
C ARG A 214 -6.84 6.69 13.40
N MET A 215 -6.16 7.78 13.09
CA MET A 215 -4.79 8.05 13.52
C MET A 215 -4.81 9.27 14.43
N ASP A 216 -4.48 9.10 15.70
CA ASP A 216 -4.41 10.20 16.65
C ASP A 216 -3.00 10.41 17.20
N LEU A 217 -2.67 11.68 17.48
CA LEU A 217 -1.48 12.02 18.25
C LEU A 217 -1.90 12.46 19.64
N LYS A 218 -1.32 11.81 20.66
CA LYS A 218 -1.67 12.03 22.07
C LYS A 218 -0.45 12.37 22.93
N ASN A 219 -0.68 13.25 23.90
CA ASN A 219 0.29 13.51 24.96
C ASN A 219 0.26 12.35 25.98
N GLY A 220 1.37 12.12 26.69
CA GLY A 220 1.44 11.11 27.75
C GLY A 220 1.52 9.66 27.28
N ILE A 221 1.93 9.42 26.03
CA ILE A 221 2.21 8.08 25.49
C ILE A 221 3.71 7.80 25.62
N ASP A 222 4.07 6.73 26.34
CA ASP A 222 5.45 6.35 26.67
C ASP A 222 6.14 5.47 25.61
N VAL A 223 5.38 4.98 24.63
CA VAL A 223 5.87 4.22 23.47
C VAL A 223 5.79 5.08 22.20
N PRO A 224 6.51 4.76 21.11
CA PRO A 224 6.42 5.52 19.86
C PRO A 224 4.98 5.64 19.35
N ALA A 225 4.29 4.50 19.27
CA ALA A 225 2.90 4.40 18.88
C ALA A 225 2.30 3.07 19.40
N MET A 226 0.98 2.92 19.24
CA MET A 226 0.24 1.70 19.52
C MET A 226 -1.00 1.60 18.62
N ALA A 227 -1.45 0.38 18.32
CA ALA A 227 -2.63 0.15 17.49
C ALA A 227 -3.59 -0.90 18.03
N GLY A 228 -4.86 -0.74 17.66
CA GLY A 228 -5.91 -1.71 17.94
C GLY A 228 -7.28 -1.25 17.45
N GLY A 229 -8.12 -2.18 17.01
CA GLY A 229 -9.53 -1.90 16.69
C GLY A 229 -9.77 -0.84 15.61
N GLY A 230 -8.85 -0.70 14.65
CA GLY A 230 -8.92 0.35 13.61
C GLY A 230 -8.40 1.72 14.06
N ARG A 231 -7.67 1.79 15.17
CA ARG A 231 -7.02 3.01 15.66
C ARG A 231 -5.50 2.83 15.75
N ILE A 232 -4.78 3.87 15.38
CA ILE A 232 -3.34 4.06 15.59
C ILE A 232 -3.18 5.31 16.46
N THR A 233 -2.51 5.19 17.59
CA THR A 233 -2.21 6.32 18.50
C THR A 233 -0.71 6.52 18.57
N GLY A 234 -0.23 7.67 18.10
CA GLY A 234 1.17 8.07 18.18
C GLY A 234 1.49 8.97 19.37
N SER A 235 2.72 8.88 19.88
CA SER A 235 3.21 9.77 20.93
C SER A 235 3.63 11.12 20.36
N VAL A 236 2.98 12.19 20.82
CA VAL A 236 3.38 13.58 20.50
C VAL A 236 4.84 13.82 20.87
N LYS A 237 5.28 13.33 22.03
CA LYS A 237 6.67 13.49 22.47
C LYS A 237 7.63 12.80 21.51
N TRP A 238 7.38 11.52 21.19
CA TRP A 238 8.26 10.75 20.32
C TRP A 238 8.42 11.39 18.95
N PHE A 239 7.32 11.74 18.29
CA PHE A 239 7.39 12.26 16.92
C PHE A 239 7.83 13.73 16.81
N LYS A 240 7.86 14.47 17.92
CA LYS A 240 8.60 15.73 17.99
C LYS A 240 10.11 15.52 18.06
N ASP A 241 10.54 14.51 18.81
CA ASP A 241 11.96 14.18 18.98
C ASP A 241 12.52 13.38 17.77
N HIS A 242 11.67 12.61 17.08
CA HIS A 242 11.98 11.70 15.99
C HIS A 242 11.00 11.87 14.81
N PRO A 243 10.97 13.05 14.16
CA PRO A 243 10.00 13.33 13.09
C PRO A 243 10.20 12.46 11.83
N ASP A 244 11.35 11.83 11.67
CA ASP A 244 11.67 10.91 10.59
C ASP A 244 11.14 9.48 10.81
N ASP A 245 10.69 9.14 12.02
CA ASP A 245 10.23 7.80 12.39
C ASP A 245 8.78 7.47 11.94
N VAL A 246 8.42 7.85 10.71
CA VAL A 246 7.13 7.45 10.10
C VAL A 246 7.01 5.92 10.03
N GLY A 247 8.14 5.20 10.03
CA GLY A 247 8.20 3.75 10.13
C GLY A 247 7.45 3.18 11.34
N ALA A 248 7.40 3.88 12.47
CA ALA A 248 6.58 3.46 13.62
C ALA A 248 5.08 3.42 13.28
N MET A 249 4.57 4.38 12.52
CA MET A 249 3.17 4.37 12.06
C MET A 249 2.90 3.26 11.03
N ILE A 250 3.90 2.91 10.21
CA ILE A 250 3.82 1.75 9.31
C ILE A 250 3.75 0.44 10.10
N HIS A 251 4.56 0.29 11.14
CA HIS A 251 4.50 -0.85 12.06
C HIS A 251 3.10 -0.99 12.67
N GLU A 252 2.53 0.10 13.20
CA GLU A 252 1.16 0.09 13.72
C GLU A 252 0.10 -0.24 12.66
N THR A 253 0.31 0.22 11.41
CA THR A 253 -0.57 -0.13 10.28
C THR A 253 -0.54 -1.63 9.99
N VAL A 254 0.60 -2.30 10.19
CA VAL A 254 0.68 -3.77 10.10
C VAL A 254 -0.20 -4.43 11.14
N HIS A 255 -0.22 -3.96 12.39
CA HIS A 255 -1.12 -4.52 13.41
C HIS A 255 -2.61 -4.35 13.06
N ILE A 256 -2.99 -3.25 12.42
CA ILE A 256 -4.35 -3.08 11.86
C ILE A 256 -4.68 -4.16 10.83
N VAL A 257 -3.71 -4.54 9.98
CA VAL A 257 -3.89 -5.58 8.96
C VAL A 257 -3.87 -6.98 9.57
N GLN A 258 -2.98 -7.26 10.52
CA GLN A 258 -2.86 -8.54 11.20
C GLN A 258 -4.21 -8.98 11.80
N ARG A 259 -4.83 -8.09 12.60
CA ARG A 259 -6.17 -8.26 13.18
C ARG A 259 -6.44 -9.68 13.67
N TYR A 260 -5.51 -10.22 14.46
CA TYR A 260 -5.60 -11.59 14.94
C TYR A 260 -6.76 -11.76 15.94
N HIS A 261 -7.52 -12.85 15.79
CA HIS A 261 -8.64 -13.18 16.68
C HIS A 261 -8.20 -13.88 17.96
N SER A 262 -7.03 -14.54 17.92
CA SER A 262 -6.47 -15.31 19.03
C SER A 262 -5.45 -14.50 19.81
N ARG A 263 -5.50 -14.60 21.14
CA ARG A 263 -4.46 -14.06 22.05
C ARG A 263 -3.30 -15.05 22.26
N ASN A 264 -3.35 -16.23 21.66
CA ASN A 264 -2.33 -17.27 21.84
C ASN A 264 -1.17 -17.15 20.84
N ASN A 265 -1.20 -16.15 19.95
CA ASN A 265 -0.11 -15.94 19.01
C ASN A 265 1.17 -15.51 19.75
N PRO A 266 2.35 -16.06 19.40
CA PRO A 266 3.59 -15.67 20.05
C PRO A 266 3.90 -14.19 19.80
N GLY A 267 4.07 -13.40 20.87
CA GLY A 267 4.33 -11.96 20.76
C GLY A 267 5.52 -11.63 19.86
N TRP A 268 6.61 -12.41 19.95
CA TRP A 268 7.79 -12.21 19.10
C TRP A 268 7.50 -12.30 17.61
N LEU A 269 6.53 -13.13 17.22
CA LEU A 269 6.15 -13.32 15.83
C LEU A 269 5.17 -12.25 15.38
N VAL A 270 4.25 -11.82 16.27
CA VAL A 270 3.37 -10.67 16.03
C VAL A 270 4.19 -9.41 15.74
N GLU A 271 5.12 -9.06 16.64
CA GLU A 271 6.03 -7.92 16.52
C GLU A 271 7.05 -8.10 15.39
N GLY A 272 7.58 -9.32 15.26
CA GLY A 272 8.57 -9.65 14.23
C GLY A 272 8.02 -9.51 12.81
N VAL A 273 6.76 -9.87 12.57
CA VAL A 273 6.10 -9.66 11.27
C VAL A 273 5.88 -8.17 10.99
N ALA A 274 5.48 -7.38 11.99
CA ALA A 274 5.33 -5.93 11.83
C ALA A 274 6.67 -5.27 11.46
N ASP A 275 7.75 -5.64 12.16
CA ASP A 275 9.09 -5.15 11.86
C ASP A 275 9.72 -5.75 10.61
N TYR A 276 9.31 -6.95 10.18
CA TYR A 276 9.70 -7.50 8.89
C TYR A 276 9.19 -6.61 7.75
N ILE A 277 7.90 -6.27 7.77
CA ILE A 277 7.33 -5.35 6.78
C ILE A 277 8.02 -3.98 6.87
N ARG A 278 8.17 -3.43 8.07
CA ARG A 278 8.82 -2.12 8.25
C ARG A 278 10.26 -2.11 7.73
N PHE A 279 11.12 -3.01 8.20
CA PHE A 279 12.56 -2.92 7.99
C PHE A 279 13.12 -3.80 6.87
N PHE A 280 12.30 -4.61 6.20
CA PHE A 280 12.74 -5.36 5.01
C PHE A 280 11.95 -4.99 3.75
N GLN A 281 10.85 -4.25 3.89
CA GLN A 281 10.05 -3.79 2.75
C GLN A 281 10.00 -2.26 2.67
N TYR A 282 9.66 -1.57 3.75
CA TYR A 282 9.48 -0.11 3.74
C TYR A 282 10.79 0.68 3.87
N GLU A 283 11.56 0.46 4.93
CA GLU A 283 12.75 1.24 5.27
C GLU A 283 13.98 0.38 5.59
N PRO A 284 14.49 -0.43 4.64
CA PRO A 284 15.60 -1.35 4.90
C PRO A 284 16.90 -0.68 5.35
N ALA A 285 17.11 0.58 5.01
CA ALA A 285 18.25 1.36 5.49
C ALA A 285 18.24 1.58 7.03
N ASN A 286 17.06 1.51 7.66
CA ASN A 286 16.84 1.88 9.07
C ASN A 286 16.84 0.70 10.05
N ILE A 287 17.15 -0.53 9.59
CA ILE A 287 17.13 -1.74 10.43
C ILE A 287 18.13 -1.70 11.61
N GLY A 288 19.13 -0.82 11.58
CA GLY A 288 20.11 -0.64 12.65
C GLY A 288 21.06 -1.84 12.84
N ARG A 289 21.88 -1.80 13.89
CA ARG A 289 22.86 -2.86 14.20
C ARG A 289 22.22 -4.01 14.97
N LEU A 290 22.67 -5.24 14.71
CA LEU A 290 22.36 -6.43 15.50
C LEU A 290 23.60 -6.84 16.30
N ASN A 291 23.43 -7.29 17.54
CA ASN A 291 24.48 -7.96 18.30
C ASN A 291 24.36 -9.49 18.10
N PRO A 292 25.29 -10.13 17.35
CA PRO A 292 25.21 -11.57 17.09
C PRO A 292 25.25 -12.45 18.35
N LYS A 293 25.86 -11.97 19.43
CA LYS A 293 26.00 -12.74 20.68
C LYS A 293 24.69 -12.90 21.45
N THR A 294 23.74 -12.00 21.23
CA THR A 294 22.43 -11.99 21.91
C THR A 294 21.27 -12.20 20.94
N ALA A 295 21.56 -12.43 19.66
CA ALA A 295 20.55 -12.67 18.64
C ALA A 295 19.84 -14.01 18.90
N ARG A 296 18.51 -14.01 18.81
CA ARG A 296 17.63 -15.16 18.97
C ARG A 296 16.34 -14.91 18.19
N TYR A 297 15.79 -15.94 17.55
CA TYR A 297 14.62 -15.80 16.67
C TYR A 297 13.42 -15.14 17.35
N ASP A 298 13.23 -15.37 18.66
CA ASP A 298 12.17 -14.83 19.51
C ASP A 298 12.60 -13.55 20.27
N GLY A 299 13.61 -12.83 19.74
CA GLY A 299 14.11 -11.57 20.30
C GLY A 299 13.20 -10.35 20.15
N ASN A 300 11.98 -10.54 19.61
CA ASN A 300 11.00 -9.53 19.23
C ASN A 300 11.50 -8.53 18.18
N TYR A 301 10.56 -7.74 17.62
CA TYR A 301 10.85 -6.56 16.79
C TYR A 301 11.90 -6.84 15.70
N ARG A 302 12.83 -5.91 15.48
CA ARG A 302 13.96 -5.99 14.54
C ARG A 302 14.75 -7.29 14.60
N VAL A 303 14.91 -7.90 15.78
CA VAL A 303 15.68 -9.14 15.91
C VAL A 303 14.92 -10.29 15.26
N SER A 304 13.64 -10.46 15.62
CA SER A 304 12.76 -11.45 15.00
C SER A 304 12.52 -11.18 13.52
N ALA A 305 12.41 -9.91 13.11
CA ALA A 305 12.29 -9.52 11.70
C ALA A 305 13.49 -9.99 10.86
N ARG A 306 14.72 -9.88 11.40
CA ARG A 306 15.94 -10.38 10.74
C ARG A 306 15.94 -11.88 10.58
N PHE A 307 15.49 -12.60 11.60
CA PHE A 307 15.31 -14.06 11.51
C PHE A 307 14.28 -14.41 10.44
N LEU A 308 13.09 -13.79 10.45
CA LEU A 308 12.04 -14.03 9.45
C LEU A 308 12.54 -13.74 8.04
N ALA A 309 13.29 -12.66 7.83
CA ALA A 309 13.89 -12.33 6.54
C ALA A 309 14.90 -13.37 6.08
N TYR A 310 15.76 -13.85 6.99
CA TYR A 310 16.71 -14.92 6.69
C TYR A 310 16.01 -16.20 6.23
N VAL A 311 15.01 -16.66 6.99
CA VAL A 311 14.30 -17.90 6.67
C VAL A 311 13.47 -17.74 5.41
N SER A 312 12.80 -16.60 5.23
CA SER A 312 11.98 -16.35 4.03
C SER A 312 12.81 -16.33 2.75
N GLU A 313 13.99 -15.69 2.78
CA GLU A 313 14.86 -15.64 1.60
C GLU A 313 15.47 -17.01 1.27
N LYS A 314 15.83 -17.79 2.31
CA LYS A 314 16.57 -19.04 2.13
C LYS A 314 15.67 -20.25 1.84
N TYR A 315 14.49 -20.31 2.44
CA TYR A 315 13.64 -21.51 2.42
C TYR A 315 12.31 -21.30 1.71
N ASP A 316 11.59 -20.22 2.04
CA ASP A 316 10.24 -20.01 1.54
C ASP A 316 9.86 -18.52 1.53
N LYS A 317 9.82 -17.92 0.33
CA LYS A 317 9.50 -16.49 0.18
C LYS A 317 8.11 -16.10 0.68
N ASP A 318 7.21 -17.08 0.80
CA ASP A 318 5.85 -16.89 1.31
C ASP A 318 5.72 -17.23 2.80
N LEU A 319 6.82 -17.52 3.51
CA LEU A 319 6.80 -17.92 4.92
C LEU A 319 6.01 -16.94 5.80
N VAL A 320 6.32 -15.64 5.71
CA VAL A 320 5.65 -14.60 6.50
C VAL A 320 4.15 -14.55 6.22
N LEU A 321 3.74 -14.66 4.95
CA LEU A 321 2.33 -14.72 4.55
C LEU A 321 1.63 -15.95 5.16
N LYS A 322 2.26 -17.13 5.08
CA LYS A 322 1.72 -18.39 5.61
C LYS A 322 1.59 -18.39 7.13
N LEU A 323 2.62 -17.91 7.84
CA LEU A 323 2.59 -17.77 9.30
C LEU A 323 1.56 -16.75 9.76
N ASN A 324 1.48 -15.58 9.11
CA ASN A 324 0.45 -14.57 9.38
C ASN A 324 -0.96 -15.14 9.19
N ARG A 325 -1.19 -15.93 8.13
CA ARG A 325 -2.46 -16.59 7.88
C ARG A 325 -2.84 -17.54 9.03
N ALA A 326 -1.94 -18.44 9.41
CA ALA A 326 -2.16 -19.38 10.51
C ALA A 326 -2.42 -18.66 11.85
N MET A 327 -1.69 -17.58 12.12
CA MET A 327 -1.91 -16.73 13.31
C MET A 327 -3.28 -16.04 13.30
N ARG A 328 -3.75 -15.59 12.13
CA ARG A 328 -5.09 -14.97 12.00
C ARG A 328 -6.22 -15.96 12.20
N GLU A 329 -6.03 -17.18 11.72
CA GLU A 329 -6.99 -18.29 11.81
C GLU A 329 -6.94 -19.00 13.17
N GLY A 330 -5.95 -18.68 14.01
CA GLY A 330 -5.76 -19.32 15.33
C GLY A 330 -5.24 -20.75 15.24
N SER A 331 -4.68 -21.15 14.10
CA SER A 331 -4.14 -22.48 13.81
C SER A 331 -2.61 -22.52 13.89
N TYR A 332 -1.95 -21.44 14.31
CA TYR A 332 -0.51 -21.37 14.43
C TYR A 332 0.04 -22.43 15.40
N SER A 333 1.07 -23.14 14.95
CA SER A 333 1.97 -23.95 15.78
C SER A 333 3.41 -23.78 15.32
N GLU A 334 4.39 -23.99 16.20
CA GLU A 334 5.81 -23.92 15.83
C GLU A 334 6.19 -24.97 14.76
N ASP A 335 5.46 -26.08 14.69
CA ASP A 335 5.67 -27.12 13.67
C ASP A 335 5.51 -26.60 12.24
N LEU A 336 4.81 -25.48 12.04
CA LEU A 336 4.68 -24.84 10.73
C LEU A 336 6.05 -24.46 10.14
N PHE A 337 7.03 -24.09 10.98
CA PHE A 337 8.40 -23.86 10.49
C PHE A 337 8.97 -25.12 9.84
N ASN A 338 8.78 -26.29 10.47
CA ASN A 338 9.25 -27.56 9.91
C ASN A 338 8.45 -27.96 8.67
N GLN A 339 7.13 -27.76 8.67
CA GLN A 339 6.30 -28.05 7.50
C GLN A 339 6.68 -27.21 6.27
N PHE A 340 7.05 -25.95 6.47
CA PHE A 340 7.39 -25.04 5.36
C PHE A 340 8.87 -25.09 4.95
N THR A 341 9.78 -25.46 5.86
CA THR A 341 11.22 -25.36 5.62
C THR A 341 11.97 -26.69 5.73
N GLY A 342 11.35 -27.73 6.28
CA GLY A 342 11.99 -28.99 6.64
C GLY A 342 12.86 -28.94 7.91
N LYS A 343 12.81 -27.84 8.67
CA LYS A 343 13.57 -27.61 9.90
C LYS A 343 12.70 -27.02 11.01
N THR A 344 12.96 -27.44 12.25
CA THR A 344 12.37 -26.80 13.44
C THR A 344 12.81 -25.33 13.56
N VAL A 345 12.04 -24.51 14.25
CA VAL A 345 12.42 -23.10 14.48
C VAL A 345 13.74 -22.98 15.23
N GLN A 346 14.07 -23.94 16.10
CA GLN A 346 15.33 -24.00 16.84
C GLN A 346 16.52 -24.30 15.91
N GLU A 347 16.40 -25.26 14.98
CA GLU A 347 17.45 -25.52 13.98
C GLU A 347 17.65 -24.33 13.04
N LEU A 348 16.57 -23.65 12.63
CA LEU A 348 16.63 -22.44 11.82
C LEU A 348 17.33 -21.30 12.58
N ASP A 349 17.06 -21.13 13.87
CA ASP A 349 17.68 -20.12 14.72
C ASP A 349 19.18 -20.38 14.93
N GLU A 350 19.57 -21.64 15.16
CA GLU A 350 20.99 -22.04 15.19
C GLU A 350 21.71 -21.70 13.89
N GLU A 351 21.09 -22.04 12.76
CA GLU A 351 21.64 -21.79 11.44
C GLU A 351 21.75 -20.29 11.11
N TRP A 352 20.71 -19.52 11.44
CA TRP A 352 20.70 -18.08 11.31
C TRP A 352 21.80 -17.44 12.16
N ARG A 353 21.91 -17.80 13.45
CA ARG A 353 22.97 -17.27 14.33
C ARG A 353 24.37 -17.63 13.83
N ALA A 354 24.57 -18.84 13.32
CA ALA A 354 25.84 -19.23 12.72
C ALA A 354 26.19 -18.38 11.49
N SER A 355 25.18 -17.94 10.72
CA SER A 355 25.38 -17.04 9.58
C SER A 355 25.81 -15.62 9.97
N LEU A 356 25.52 -15.18 11.20
CA LEU A 356 25.88 -13.84 11.71
C LEU A 356 27.33 -13.74 12.22
N GLN A 357 28.04 -14.86 12.34
CA GLN A 357 29.42 -14.92 12.86
C GLN A 357 30.48 -14.90 11.74
N LYS A 358 30.05 -14.98 10.49
CA LYS A 358 30.88 -14.87 9.30
C LYS A 358 30.95 -13.41 8.86
#